data_AF-A0A2K0TF46-F1
#
_entry.id   AF-A0A2K0TF46-F1
#
_cell.length_a   1.000
_cell.length_b   1.000
_cell.length_c   1.000
_cell.angle_alpha   90.00
_cell.angle_beta   90.00
_cell.angle_gamma   90.00
#
_symmetry.space_group_name_H-M   'P 1'
#
loop_
_entity.id
_entity.type
_entity.pdbx_description
1 polymer ?
#
loop_
_entity_poly.entity_id
_entity_poly.type
_entity_poly.pdbx_seq_one_letter_code
_entity_poly.pdbx_strand_id
1 'polypeptide(L)'
;MSTEYTPDSNVDSRLQDDSYATQTNEPVPVQSDNKGVEDPINASRADSDQQLEQDDKEAIDKSNIVDERTRGAKPMGTYREPGDKVAGLE
;
A
#
# COMPACT_ATOMS: atom_id res chain seq x y z
N MET A 1 -1.71 -40.90 -38.40
CA MET A 1 -0.94 -41.01 -37.14
C MET A 1 -0.93 -39.62 -36.53
N SER A 2 -1.84 -39.34 -35.61
CA SER A 2 -1.88 -38.07 -34.89
C SER A 2 -1.49 -38.37 -33.45
N THR A 3 -0.30 -37.93 -33.04
CA THR A 3 0.14 -37.99 -31.65
C THR A 3 -0.53 -36.86 -30.90
N GLU A 4 -1.55 -37.18 -30.10
CA GLU A 4 -2.10 -36.22 -29.15
C GLU A 4 -1.08 -35.96 -28.05
N TYR A 5 -0.70 -34.69 -27.89
CA TYR A 5 0.10 -34.23 -26.75
C TYR A 5 -0.84 -34.03 -25.57
N THR A 6 -0.81 -34.95 -24.62
CA THR A 6 -1.45 -34.80 -23.31
C THR A 6 -0.45 -34.14 -22.37
N PRO A 7 -0.66 -32.89 -21.90
CA PRO A 7 0.17 -32.33 -20.85
C PRO A 7 -0.05 -33.13 -19.56
N ASP A 8 1.03 -33.65 -18.98
CA ASP A 8 0.99 -34.23 -17.64
C ASP A 8 0.46 -33.19 -16.66
N SER A 9 -0.78 -33.39 -16.24
CA SER A 9 -1.53 -32.50 -15.34
C SER A 9 -1.12 -32.72 -13.88
N ASN A 10 0.20 -32.77 -13.63
CA ASN A 10 0.76 -32.79 -12.27
C ASN A 10 1.50 -31.48 -11.98
N VAL A 11 0.91 -30.35 -12.33
CA VAL A 11 1.22 -29.11 -11.60
C VAL A 11 0.43 -29.21 -10.31
N ASP A 12 0.98 -29.96 -9.35
CA ASP A 12 0.40 -30.13 -8.04
C ASP A 12 0.40 -28.75 -7.36
N SER A 13 -0.76 -28.10 -7.36
CA SER A 13 -1.02 -26.81 -6.69
C SER A 13 -0.93 -26.90 -5.16
N ARG A 14 -0.25 -27.93 -4.64
CA ARG A 14 -0.05 -28.28 -3.24
C ARG A 14 1.43 -28.37 -2.86
N LEU A 15 2.35 -27.96 -3.75
CA LEU A 15 3.77 -27.87 -3.42
C LEU A 15 3.99 -26.76 -2.38
N GLN A 16 3.93 -27.12 -1.11
CA GLN A 16 4.32 -26.27 0.01
C GLN A 16 5.84 -26.37 0.15
N ASP A 17 6.54 -25.25 -0.02
CA ASP A 17 8.00 -25.21 0.03
C ASP A 17 8.47 -24.05 0.91
N ASP A 18 8.66 -24.28 2.21
CA ASP A 18 9.22 -23.27 3.13
C ASP A 18 10.76 -23.27 3.16
N SER A 19 11.44 -23.89 2.18
CA SER A 19 12.91 -24.01 2.18
C SER A 19 13.61 -22.65 2.11
N TYR A 20 12.96 -21.62 1.56
CA TYR A 20 13.43 -20.24 1.52
C TYR A 20 13.34 -19.51 2.87
N ALA A 21 12.55 -20.02 3.83
CA ALA A 21 12.33 -19.39 5.13
C ALA A 21 13.52 -19.58 6.10
N THR A 22 14.55 -20.32 5.67
CA THR A 22 15.78 -20.49 6.44
C THR A 22 16.98 -20.08 5.60
N GLN A 23 17.85 -19.24 6.16
CA GLN A 23 19.19 -19.03 5.62
C GLN A 23 20.22 -19.41 6.70
N THR A 24 21.21 -20.17 6.28
CA THR A 24 22.02 -21.10 7.08
C THR A 24 22.72 -20.52 8.31
N ASN A 25 22.79 -19.20 8.57
CA ASN A 25 23.44 -18.70 9.80
C ASN A 25 22.93 -17.35 10.38
N GLU A 26 21.91 -16.70 9.81
CA GLU A 26 21.24 -15.57 10.47
C GLU A 26 19.76 -15.57 10.08
N PRO A 27 18.82 -15.42 11.05
CA PRO A 27 17.40 -15.43 10.74
C PRO A 27 17.01 -14.14 10.00
N VAL A 28 16.88 -14.20 8.68
CA VAL A 28 16.16 -13.18 7.90
C VAL A 28 14.67 -13.33 8.25
N PRO A 29 13.99 -12.29 8.76
CA PRO A 29 12.59 -12.39 9.18
C PRO A 29 11.67 -12.38 7.95
N VAL A 30 11.59 -13.51 7.24
CA VAL A 30 10.64 -13.72 6.16
C VAL A 30 9.41 -14.45 6.67
N GLN A 31 8.28 -14.22 6.01
CA GLN A 31 7.02 -14.88 6.34
C GLN A 31 6.88 -16.17 5.52
N SER A 32 6.49 -17.27 6.16
CA SER A 32 6.14 -18.53 5.49
C SER A 32 4.84 -18.40 4.69
N ASP A 33 4.67 -19.21 3.65
CA ASP A 33 3.49 -19.15 2.77
C ASP A 33 2.17 -19.41 3.50
N ASN A 34 2.21 -20.24 4.54
CA ASN A 34 1.03 -20.57 5.36
C ASN A 34 0.76 -19.53 6.46
N LYS A 35 1.60 -18.49 6.59
CA LYS A 35 1.37 -17.44 7.58
C LYS A 35 0.19 -16.58 7.10
N GLY A 36 -0.92 -16.65 7.83
CA GLY A 36 -2.06 -15.77 7.62
C GLY A 36 -1.61 -14.31 7.64
N VAL A 37 -1.90 -13.59 6.57
CA VAL A 37 -1.74 -12.14 6.50
C VAL A 37 -3.04 -11.53 6.96
N GLU A 38 -2.96 -10.56 7.88
CA GLU A 38 -4.14 -9.80 8.29
C GLU A 38 -4.67 -9.05 7.07
N ASP A 39 -5.95 -9.25 6.77
CA ASP A 39 -6.63 -8.44 5.76
C ASP A 39 -6.96 -7.09 6.43
N PRO A 40 -6.33 -5.98 6.00
CA PRO A 40 -6.65 -4.67 6.56
C PRO A 40 -8.08 -4.24 6.22
N ILE A 41 -8.73 -4.88 5.25
CA ILE A 41 -10.08 -4.57 4.80
C ILE A 41 -11.09 -5.38 5.62
N ASN A 42 -11.95 -4.67 6.35
CA ASN A 42 -13.11 -5.29 6.95
C ASN A 42 -14.19 -5.51 5.88
N ALA A 43 -14.25 -6.70 5.32
CA ALA A 43 -15.21 -7.08 4.27
C ALA A 43 -16.69 -6.78 4.62
N SER A 44 -17.05 -6.77 5.91
CA SER A 44 -18.43 -6.45 6.34
C SER A 44 -18.79 -4.96 6.24
N ARG A 45 -17.78 -4.08 6.15
CA ARG A 45 -17.94 -2.63 6.03
C ARG A 45 -17.54 -2.09 4.67
N ALA A 46 -16.57 -2.73 4.03
CA ALA A 46 -15.99 -2.31 2.76
C ALA A 46 -17.03 -2.15 1.64
N ASP A 47 -18.01 -3.06 1.60
CA ASP A 47 -19.11 -3.04 0.62
C ASP A 47 -20.45 -2.64 1.26
N SER A 48 -20.41 -1.79 2.30
CA SER A 48 -21.64 -1.34 2.98
C SER A 48 -22.15 0.00 2.42
N ASP A 49 -23.47 0.15 2.35
CA ASP A 49 -24.12 1.42 1.97
C ASP A 49 -23.68 2.60 2.88
N GLN A 50 -23.22 2.31 4.10
CA GLN A 50 -22.69 3.30 5.03
C GLN A 50 -21.40 3.96 4.53
N GLN A 51 -20.55 3.21 3.83
CA GLN A 51 -19.32 3.74 3.23
C GLN A 51 -19.65 4.63 2.04
N LEU A 52 -20.58 4.20 1.17
CA LEU A 52 -21.05 5.01 0.03
C LEU A 52 -21.65 6.35 0.49
N GLU A 53 -22.43 6.36 1.57
CA GLU A 53 -23.02 7.59 2.11
C GLU A 53 -21.95 8.56 2.66
N GLN A 54 -20.87 8.04 3.25
CA GLN A 54 -19.76 8.86 3.71
C GLN A 54 -18.97 9.42 2.52
N ASP A 55 -18.68 8.59 1.53
CA ASP A 55 -17.99 9.00 0.30
C ASP A 55 -18.77 10.10 -0.44
N ASP A 56 -20.10 9.97 -0.53
CA ASP A 56 -20.97 10.98 -1.15
C ASP A 56 -20.93 12.32 -0.38
N LYS A 57 -20.88 12.28 0.95
CA LYS A 57 -20.75 13.48 1.79
C LYS A 57 -19.39 14.15 1.60
N GLU A 58 -18.32 13.37 1.61
CA GLU A 58 -16.95 13.86 1.44
C GLU A 58 -16.72 14.40 0.03
N ALA A 59 -17.28 13.77 -1.00
CA ALA A 59 -17.17 14.21 -2.39
C ALA A 59 -17.81 15.58 -2.64
N ILE A 60 -18.87 15.92 -1.90
CA ILE A 60 -19.57 17.21 -2.01
C ILE A 60 -18.95 18.27 -1.07
N ASP A 61 -18.17 17.85 -0.07
CA ASP A 61 -17.57 18.74 0.92
C ASP A 61 -16.49 19.64 0.31
N LYS A 62 -16.87 20.90 0.06
CA LYS A 62 -15.98 21.93 -0.48
C LYS A 62 -14.93 22.40 0.53
N SER A 63 -15.04 22.07 1.81
CA SER A 63 -14.05 22.45 2.82
C SER A 63 -12.69 21.76 2.61
N ASN A 64 -12.70 20.61 1.93
CA ASN A 64 -11.48 19.88 1.53
C ASN A 64 -10.86 20.43 0.24
N ILE A 65 -11.49 21.40 -0.41
CA ILE A 65 -10.98 22.04 -1.62
C ILE A 65 -10.05 23.18 -1.21
N VAL A 66 -8.82 23.14 -1.69
CA VAL A 66 -7.88 24.26 -1.56
C VAL A 66 -8.29 25.36 -2.55
N ASP A 67 -8.61 26.55 -2.04
CA ASP A 67 -9.09 27.69 -2.85
C ASP A 67 -8.05 28.23 -3.85
N GLU A 68 -6.77 27.92 -3.65
CA GLU A 68 -5.66 28.49 -4.39
C GLU A 68 -4.90 27.47 -5.25
N ARG A 69 -4.19 27.97 -6.27
CA ARG A 69 -3.35 27.13 -7.14
C ARG A 69 -2.14 26.62 -6.36
N THR A 70 -2.14 25.35 -5.98
CA THR A 70 -1.00 24.70 -5.31
C THR A 70 0.26 24.65 -6.19
N ARG A 71 0.11 24.68 -7.52
CA ARG A 71 1.23 24.67 -8.45
C ARG A 71 1.80 26.07 -8.67
N GLY A 72 2.95 26.34 -8.06
CA GLY A 72 3.66 27.62 -8.18
C GLY A 72 3.28 28.65 -7.11
N ALA A 73 2.42 28.28 -6.15
CA ALA A 73 2.22 29.10 -4.96
C ALA A 73 3.54 29.24 -4.22
N LYS A 74 3.95 30.49 -3.96
CA LYS A 74 5.05 30.76 -3.04
C LYS A 74 4.57 30.34 -1.65
N PRO A 75 5.44 29.75 -0.80
CA PRO A 75 5.07 29.47 0.58
C PRO A 75 4.56 30.74 1.26
N MET A 76 3.67 30.59 2.24
CA MET A 76 3.15 31.69 3.07
C MET A 76 4.26 32.42 3.88
N GLY A 77 5.51 31.94 3.81
CA GLY A 77 6.71 32.57 4.35
C GLY A 77 7.86 32.57 3.34
N THR A 78 9.06 32.94 3.77
CA THR A 78 10.26 32.87 2.94
C THR A 78 10.80 31.46 2.88
N TYR A 79 11.34 31.06 1.71
CA TYR A 79 12.15 29.85 1.62
C TYR A 79 13.31 29.95 2.63
N ARG A 80 13.53 28.89 3.40
CA ARG A 80 14.64 28.81 4.35
C ARG A 80 15.61 27.75 3.88
N GLU A 81 16.83 28.16 3.56
CA GLU A 81 17.90 27.28 3.13
C GLU A 81 18.69 26.72 4.33
N PRO A 82 19.31 25.53 4.20
CA PRO A 82 20.27 25.03 5.18
C PRO A 82 21.46 26.00 5.28
N GLY A 83 21.43 26.91 6.25
CA GLY A 83 22.40 28.00 6.41
C GLY A 83 21.78 29.34 6.81
N ASP A 84 20.46 29.49 6.64
CA ASP A 84 19.77 30.72 7.01
C ASP A 84 19.72 30.91 8.52
N LYS A 85 20.41 31.96 8.99
CA LYS A 85 20.32 32.46 10.35
C LYS A 85 18.93 33.04 10.56
N VAL A 86 18.16 32.46 11.48
CA VAL A 86 16.96 33.12 12.00
C VAL A 86 17.41 34.25 12.91
N ALA A 87 17.04 35.47 12.56
CA ALA A 87 17.24 36.61 13.43
C ALA A 87 16.57 36.30 14.79
N GLY A 88 17.37 36.14 15.85
CA GLY A 88 16.90 35.91 17.21
C GLY A 88 17.26 34.57 17.86
N LEU A 89 17.99 33.67 17.18
CA LEU A 89 18.66 32.54 17.83
C LEU A 89 20.18 32.70 17.63
N GLU A 90 20.80 33.48 18.50
CA GLU A 90 22.24 33.40 18.78
C GLU A 90 22.48 32.51 20.00
#